data_AF-A0A7S1HL59-F1
#
_entry.id   AF-A0A7S1HL59-F1
#
_cell.length_a   1.000
_cell.length_b   1.000
_cell.length_c   1.000
_cell.angle_alpha   90.00
_cell.angle_beta   90.00
_cell.angle_gamma   90.00
#
_symmetry.space_group_name_H-M   'P 1'
#
loop_
_entity.id
_entity.type
_entity.pdbx_description
1 polymer ?
#
loop_
_entity_poly.entity_id
_entity_poly.type
_entity_poly.pdbx_seq_one_letter_code
_entity_poly.pdbx_strand_id
1 'polypeptide(L)'
;PPMMSESKAREAGWGGGEQEAGGGKPEASAAGTNADSEWVSAEIITKEEQERIDKAKKILEKAMSGRKSFNPVIRPTSRLATRLRRAAVFAAMYSCIVEPFCAGFDVRPPPAWLVVFSTLADLAMIAHTLSGFFTGYSWVGEDGSVNVELHLVKIAWHYLTHSFPLDAATSLPVQVGIVALPADQGSQFLRLAGFLKGSRAFQVHAEANRILGSAEVQGGAVGTVRVITWMALGCHFAACAWFWAVRESDEVLESYPEDPQLCVDRGLLANATDSDRYLCALYWTA
;
A
#
# COMPACT_ATOMS: atom_id res chain seq x y z
N PRO A 1 -38.80 -26.70 9.48
CA PRO A 1 -39.39 -25.68 8.58
C PRO A 1 -38.31 -25.03 7.69
N PRO A 2 -38.23 -25.36 6.39
CA PRO A 2 -37.20 -24.81 5.51
C PRO A 2 -37.71 -23.57 4.77
N MET A 3 -36.99 -22.46 4.86
CA MET A 3 -37.03 -21.35 3.91
C MET A 3 -35.57 -21.07 3.53
N MET A 4 -35.19 -21.47 2.33
CA MET A 4 -35.12 -20.64 1.13
C MET A 4 -33.99 -19.60 1.20
N SER A 5 -33.01 -19.90 0.34
CA SER A 5 -31.94 -19.08 -0.16
C SER A 5 -32.41 -17.74 -0.72
N GLU A 6 -31.72 -16.66 -0.37
CA GLU A 6 -31.61 -15.48 -1.23
C GLU A 6 -30.16 -15.05 -1.34
N SER A 7 -29.60 -15.34 -2.52
CA SER A 7 -28.46 -14.67 -3.11
C SER A 7 -28.81 -13.20 -3.39
N LYS A 8 -28.01 -12.26 -2.89
CA LYS A 8 -27.93 -10.92 -3.48
C LYS A 8 -26.48 -10.54 -3.73
N ALA A 9 -26.14 -10.63 -5.01
CA ALA A 9 -25.03 -9.94 -5.63
C ALA A 9 -25.14 -8.43 -5.37
N ARG A 10 -24.02 -7.83 -4.94
CA ARG A 10 -23.85 -6.38 -4.93
C ARG A 10 -22.90 -6.02 -6.06
N GLU A 11 -23.49 -5.64 -7.17
CA GLU A 11 -22.89 -4.79 -8.19
C GLU A 11 -22.59 -3.42 -7.55
N ALA A 12 -21.32 -3.01 -7.57
CA ALA A 12 -20.94 -1.63 -7.34
C ALA A 12 -20.71 -0.98 -8.71
N GLY A 13 -21.79 -0.45 -9.28
CA GLY A 13 -21.73 0.48 -10.39
C GLY A 13 -21.11 1.80 -9.93
N TRP A 14 -19.98 2.16 -10.51
CA TRP A 14 -19.50 3.54 -10.53
C TRP A 14 -20.02 4.19 -11.82
N GLY A 15 -21.11 4.94 -11.67
CA GLY A 15 -21.62 5.84 -12.69
C GLY A 15 -20.85 7.17 -12.62
N GLY A 16 -20.05 7.43 -13.65
CA GLY A 16 -19.55 8.77 -13.97
C GLY A 16 -20.28 9.27 -15.22
N GLY A 17 -21.23 10.17 -15.01
CA GLY A 17 -21.83 10.96 -16.08
C GLY A 17 -21.14 12.31 -16.15
N GLU A 18 -20.60 12.65 -17.33
CA GLU A 18 -20.26 14.01 -17.76
C GLU A 18 -20.59 14.07 -19.26
N GLN A 19 -21.79 14.56 -19.57
CA GLN A 19 -22.03 15.91 -20.09
C GLN A 19 -21.41 16.17 -21.46
N GLU A 20 -22.27 15.97 -22.47
CA GLU A 20 -22.15 16.53 -23.81
C GLU A 20 -22.06 18.06 -23.75
N ALA A 21 -21.00 18.63 -24.32
CA ALA A 21 -20.95 20.01 -24.73
C ALA A 21 -20.49 20.06 -26.19
N GLY A 22 -21.41 20.52 -27.04
CA GLY A 22 -21.26 20.50 -28.49
C GLY A 22 -20.42 21.63 -29.05
N GLY A 23 -20.14 21.47 -30.36
CA GLY A 23 -20.28 22.53 -31.35
C GLY A 23 -19.14 23.54 -31.47
N GLY A 24 -18.26 23.31 -32.44
CA GLY A 24 -17.37 24.35 -32.94
C GLY A 24 -16.57 23.87 -34.15
N LYS A 25 -17.18 23.94 -35.33
CA LYS A 25 -16.50 23.83 -36.62
C LYS A 25 -15.75 25.16 -36.87
N PRO A 26 -14.50 25.12 -37.34
CA PRO A 26 -14.10 26.09 -38.34
C PRO A 26 -13.48 25.45 -39.58
N GLU A 27 -13.65 26.19 -40.65
CA GLU A 27 -13.39 25.89 -42.04
C GLU A 27 -11.90 25.79 -42.40
N ALA A 28 -11.71 25.21 -43.58
CA ALA A 28 -10.48 25.05 -44.33
C ALA A 28 -9.60 26.31 -44.43
N SER A 29 -8.29 26.09 -44.43
CA SER A 29 -7.36 26.89 -45.22
C SER A 29 -6.23 26.00 -45.72
N ALA A 30 -6.10 25.99 -47.05
CA ALA A 30 -5.10 25.25 -47.80
C ALA A 30 -3.85 26.11 -48.04
N ALA A 31 -2.69 25.54 -47.74
CA ALA A 31 -1.38 25.84 -48.33
C ALA A 31 -0.45 24.70 -47.85
N GLY A 32 0.08 23.79 -48.66
CA GLY A 32 0.66 23.99 -49.97
C GLY A 32 2.13 24.40 -49.80
N THR A 33 3.04 23.44 -49.64
CA THR A 33 4.41 23.49 -50.19
C THR A 33 5.13 22.16 -50.00
N ASN A 34 5.66 21.70 -51.14
CA ASN A 34 6.52 20.54 -51.35
C ASN A 34 7.76 20.52 -50.45
N ALA A 35 8.07 19.34 -49.94
CA ALA A 35 9.44 18.88 -49.72
C ALA A 35 9.46 17.35 -49.86
N ASP A 36 9.17 16.91 -51.09
CA ASP A 36 9.53 15.59 -51.55
C ASP A 36 11.06 15.42 -51.53
N SER A 37 11.48 14.16 -51.34
CA SER A 37 12.74 13.58 -51.82
C SER A 37 14.02 13.76 -50.98
N GLU A 38 14.03 13.22 -49.77
CA GLU A 38 15.24 12.80 -49.02
C GLU A 38 14.72 12.10 -47.75
N TRP A 39 14.67 10.77 -47.55
CA TRP A 39 15.64 9.71 -47.72
C TRP A 39 14.87 8.38 -47.80
N VAL A 40 14.39 8.00 -48.99
CA VAL A 40 13.98 6.61 -49.27
C VAL A 40 15.25 5.83 -49.60
N SER A 41 16.12 5.68 -48.59
CA SER A 41 17.08 4.58 -48.54
C SER A 41 16.38 3.41 -47.90
N ALA A 42 15.29 2.95 -48.54
CA ALA A 42 14.75 1.61 -48.33
C ALA A 42 15.79 0.66 -48.92
N GLU A 43 16.85 0.47 -48.13
CA GLU A 43 17.93 -0.47 -48.35
C GLU A 43 17.28 -1.79 -48.76
N ILE A 44 17.60 -2.23 -49.98
CA ILE A 44 17.20 -3.53 -50.48
C ILE A 44 17.91 -4.51 -49.57
N ILE A 45 17.26 -4.89 -48.47
CA ILE A 45 17.71 -5.94 -47.57
C ILE A 45 17.88 -7.15 -48.46
N THR A 46 19.14 -7.47 -48.73
CA THR A 46 19.47 -8.55 -49.66
C THR A 46 18.85 -9.83 -49.12
N LYS A 47 18.39 -10.73 -50.00
CA LYS A 47 17.77 -11.99 -49.59
C LYS A 47 18.63 -12.76 -48.57
N GLU A 48 19.94 -12.60 -48.67
CA GLU A 48 20.94 -13.20 -47.78
C GLU A 48 20.88 -12.65 -46.34
N GLU A 49 20.58 -11.36 -46.17
CA GLU A 49 20.44 -10.73 -44.86
C GLU A 49 19.12 -11.16 -44.18
N GLN A 50 18.05 -11.27 -44.96
CA GLN A 50 16.77 -11.81 -44.46
C GLN A 50 16.94 -13.27 -43.98
N GLU A 51 17.70 -14.08 -44.72
CA GLU A 51 17.97 -15.47 -44.36
C GLU A 51 18.84 -15.59 -43.08
N ARG A 52 19.78 -14.66 -42.88
CA ARG A 52 20.55 -14.54 -41.64
C ARG A 52 19.67 -14.18 -40.44
N ILE A 53 18.74 -13.24 -40.61
CA ILE A 53 17.80 -12.84 -39.56
C ILE A 53 16.89 -14.01 -39.19
N ASP A 54 16.36 -14.75 -40.15
CA ASP A 54 15.48 -15.90 -39.91
C ASP A 54 16.22 -17.06 -39.25
N LYS A 55 17.48 -17.31 -39.64
CA LYS A 55 18.34 -18.31 -38.98
C LYS A 55 18.67 -17.90 -37.53
N ALA A 56 18.95 -16.62 -37.29
CA ALA A 56 19.19 -16.09 -35.94
C ALA A 56 17.93 -16.21 -35.06
N LYS A 57 16.74 -15.89 -35.59
CA LYS A 57 15.46 -16.11 -34.91
C LYS A 57 15.22 -17.57 -34.55
N LYS A 58 15.45 -18.50 -35.48
CA LYS A 58 15.33 -19.95 -35.20
C LYS A 58 16.31 -20.43 -34.13
N ILE A 59 17.55 -19.92 -34.13
CA ILE A 59 18.53 -20.25 -33.09
C ILE A 59 18.08 -19.69 -31.73
N LEU A 60 17.57 -18.46 -31.69
CA LEU A 60 17.06 -17.82 -30.48
C LEU A 60 15.83 -18.56 -29.94
N GLU A 61 14.89 -18.92 -30.81
CA GLU A 61 13.68 -19.67 -30.46
C GLU A 61 14.02 -21.08 -29.98
N LYS A 62 14.99 -21.76 -30.60
CA LYS A 62 15.50 -23.06 -30.14
C LYS A 62 16.23 -22.94 -28.79
N ALA A 63 16.98 -21.86 -28.57
CA ALA A 63 17.66 -21.58 -27.31
C ALA A 63 16.69 -21.19 -26.18
N MET A 64 15.58 -20.53 -26.50
CA MET A 64 14.54 -20.15 -25.55
C MET A 64 13.55 -21.28 -25.27
N SER A 65 13.21 -22.11 -26.25
CA SER A 65 12.33 -23.29 -26.08
C SER A 65 13.00 -24.42 -25.30
N GLY A 66 14.33 -24.55 -25.36
CA GLY A 66 15.08 -25.51 -24.56
C GLY A 66 15.29 -25.10 -23.10
N ARG A 67 15.18 -23.80 -22.80
CA ARG A 67 15.17 -23.29 -21.43
C ARG A 67 13.72 -23.43 -20.95
N LYS A 68 13.39 -24.54 -20.27
CA LYS A 68 12.14 -24.62 -19.46
C LYS A 68 12.06 -23.28 -18.74
N SER A 69 11.13 -22.42 -19.15
CA SER A 69 11.06 -21.09 -18.59
C SER A 69 10.81 -21.32 -17.11
N PHE A 70 11.83 -21.08 -16.31
CA PHE A 70 11.65 -20.84 -14.89
C PHE A 70 10.93 -19.50 -14.85
N ASN A 71 9.65 -19.51 -15.22
CA ASN A 71 8.75 -18.42 -14.95
C ASN A 71 8.68 -18.42 -13.43
N PRO A 72 9.32 -17.45 -12.75
CA PRO A 72 9.38 -17.42 -11.30
C PRO A 72 8.03 -16.92 -10.76
N VAL A 73 6.93 -17.42 -11.33
CA VAL A 73 5.57 -17.03 -11.00
C VAL A 73 5.11 -17.91 -9.87
N ILE A 74 4.99 -17.29 -8.71
CA ILE A 74 4.53 -17.90 -7.48
C ILE A 74 3.01 -18.06 -7.60
N ARG A 75 2.52 -19.30 -7.47
CA ARG A 75 1.07 -19.52 -7.38
C ARG A 75 0.54 -18.86 -6.10
N PRO A 76 -0.62 -18.18 -6.14
CA PRO A 76 -1.19 -17.50 -4.97
C PRO A 76 -1.47 -18.46 -3.81
N THR A 77 -1.73 -19.74 -4.11
CA THR A 77 -1.97 -20.81 -3.15
C THR A 77 -0.70 -21.50 -2.65
N SER A 78 0.49 -21.07 -3.11
CA SER A 78 1.75 -21.68 -2.69
C SER A 78 2.02 -21.44 -1.20
N ARG A 79 2.76 -22.39 -0.60
CA ARG A 79 3.19 -22.29 0.80
C ARG A 79 4.05 -21.05 1.06
N LEU A 80 4.91 -20.68 0.09
CA LEU A 80 5.77 -19.51 0.19
C LEU A 80 4.96 -18.22 0.22
N ALA A 81 4.05 -18.01 -0.74
CA ALA A 81 3.17 -16.83 -0.76
C ALA A 81 2.34 -16.71 0.52
N THR A 82 1.84 -17.84 1.04
CA THR A 82 1.07 -17.86 2.29
C THR A 82 1.94 -17.48 3.50
N ARG A 83 3.19 -17.97 3.58
CA ARG A 83 4.12 -17.62 4.67
C ARG A 83 4.51 -16.16 4.63
N LEU A 84 4.88 -15.64 3.46
CA LEU A 84 5.24 -14.23 3.28
C LEU A 84 4.09 -13.30 3.66
N ARG A 85 2.87 -13.61 3.20
CA ARG A 85 1.66 -12.86 3.55
C ARG A 85 1.37 -12.87 5.05
N ARG A 86 1.50 -14.01 5.73
CA ARG A 86 1.34 -14.06 7.19
C ARG A 86 2.40 -13.21 7.90
N ALA A 87 3.66 -13.32 7.48
CA ALA A 87 4.73 -12.50 8.02
C ALA A 87 4.45 -10.99 7.82
N ALA A 88 3.96 -10.59 6.65
CA ALA A 88 3.56 -9.22 6.36
C ALA A 88 2.41 -8.74 7.24
N VAL A 89 1.39 -9.57 7.49
CA VAL A 89 0.29 -9.22 8.40
C VAL A 89 0.81 -8.98 9.83
N PHE A 90 1.69 -9.84 10.34
CA PHE A 90 2.29 -9.63 11.66
C PHE A 90 3.15 -8.36 11.72
N ALA A 91 3.97 -8.13 10.69
CA ALA A 91 4.77 -6.91 10.57
C ALA A 91 3.90 -5.65 10.50
N ALA A 92 2.82 -5.69 9.72
CA ALA A 92 1.84 -4.61 9.59
C ALA A 92 1.14 -4.33 10.93
N MET A 93 0.69 -5.36 11.65
CA MET A 93 0.09 -5.19 12.98
C MET A 93 1.05 -4.53 13.98
N TYR A 94 2.31 -4.98 14.01
CA TYR A 94 3.36 -4.36 14.82
C TYR A 94 3.51 -2.87 14.46
N SER A 95 3.65 -2.55 13.17
CA SER A 95 3.83 -1.17 12.72
C SER A 95 2.61 -0.29 12.98
N CYS A 96 1.39 -0.82 12.90
CA CYS A 96 0.17 -0.05 13.19
C CYS A 96 0.03 0.38 14.65
N ILE A 97 0.74 -0.29 15.58
CA ILE A 97 0.74 0.07 17.00
C ILE A 97 1.97 0.93 17.32
N VAL A 98 3.13 0.52 16.83
CA VAL A 98 4.40 1.13 17.24
C VAL A 98 4.67 2.45 16.52
N GLU A 99 4.40 2.54 15.22
CA GLU A 99 4.77 3.72 14.43
C GLU A 99 3.94 4.96 14.78
N PRO A 100 2.59 4.90 14.95
CA PRO A 100 1.81 6.04 15.39
C PRO A 100 2.20 6.52 16.79
N PHE A 101 2.51 5.59 17.70
CA PHE A 101 3.02 5.93 19.03
C PHE A 101 4.36 6.70 18.94
N CYS A 102 5.31 6.18 18.18
CA CYS A 102 6.62 6.84 18.04
C CYS A 102 6.48 8.21 17.35
N ALA A 103 5.63 8.32 16.34
CA ALA A 103 5.37 9.58 15.64
C ALA A 103 4.64 10.61 16.52
N GLY A 104 3.64 10.16 17.27
CA GLY A 104 2.83 10.97 18.17
C GLY A 104 3.66 11.51 19.33
N PHE A 105 4.36 10.65 20.04
CA PHE A 105 5.09 11.00 21.28
C PHE A 105 6.53 11.49 21.03
N ASP A 106 7.02 11.44 19.79
CA ASP A 106 8.37 11.83 19.39
C ASP A 106 9.47 11.19 20.25
N VAL A 107 9.42 9.86 20.32
CA VAL A 107 10.40 9.05 21.04
C VAL A 107 11.75 9.14 20.32
N ARG A 108 12.56 10.15 20.66
CA ARG A 108 13.89 10.41 20.08
C ARG A 108 14.96 10.56 21.17
N PRO A 109 16.11 9.88 21.04
CA PRO A 109 16.38 8.81 20.07
C PRO A 109 15.56 7.54 20.39
N PRO A 110 15.08 6.81 19.38
CA PRO A 110 14.43 5.53 19.63
C PRO A 110 15.44 4.53 20.23
N PRO A 111 15.02 3.69 21.19
CA PRO A 111 15.91 2.67 21.73
C PRO A 111 16.31 1.64 20.64
N ALA A 112 17.52 1.10 20.72
CA ALA A 112 18.09 0.29 19.63
C ALA A 112 17.24 -0.93 19.24
N TRP A 113 16.61 -1.60 20.22
CA TRP A 113 15.73 -2.75 19.96
C TRP A 113 14.54 -2.35 19.08
N LEU A 114 13.96 -1.18 19.31
CA LEU A 114 12.80 -0.66 18.56
C LEU A 114 13.18 -0.45 17.10
N VAL A 115 14.35 0.15 16.85
CA VAL A 115 14.88 0.35 15.49
C VAL A 115 15.06 -1.00 14.78
N VAL A 116 15.62 -2.00 15.46
CA VAL A 116 15.81 -3.34 14.90
C VAL A 116 14.47 -3.98 14.52
N PHE A 117 13.48 -4.00 15.42
CA PHE A 117 12.18 -4.61 15.14
C PHE A 117 11.40 -3.87 14.06
N SER A 118 11.42 -2.53 14.06
CA SER A 118 10.79 -1.74 13.02
C SER A 118 11.46 -1.95 11.65
N THR A 119 12.80 -2.07 11.62
CA THR A 119 13.52 -2.41 10.40
C THR A 119 13.16 -3.81 9.90
N LEU A 120 13.06 -4.82 10.78
CA LEU A 120 12.62 -6.17 10.41
C LEU A 120 11.19 -6.18 9.88
N ALA A 121 10.30 -5.40 10.49
CA ALA A 121 8.93 -5.24 10.01
C ALA A 121 8.89 -4.59 8.62
N ASP A 122 9.68 -3.54 8.39
CA ASP A 122 9.79 -2.89 7.08
C ASP A 122 10.38 -3.81 6.02
N LEU A 123 11.41 -4.60 6.33
CA LEU A 123 11.97 -5.61 5.43
C LEU A 123 10.96 -6.70 5.07
N ALA A 124 10.14 -7.15 6.03
CA ALA A 124 9.08 -8.12 5.77
C ALA A 124 8.00 -7.54 4.83
N MET A 125 7.66 -6.26 5.00
CA MET A 125 6.72 -5.55 4.12
C MET A 125 7.29 -5.37 2.71
N ILE A 126 8.54 -4.92 2.59
CA ILE A 126 9.24 -4.78 1.29
C ILE A 126 9.29 -6.14 0.59
N ALA A 127 9.65 -7.22 1.30
CA ALA A 127 9.66 -8.56 0.73
C ALA A 127 8.27 -8.99 0.25
N HIS A 128 7.22 -8.64 0.99
CA HIS A 128 5.84 -8.89 0.59
C HIS A 128 5.45 -8.12 -0.68
N THR A 129 5.71 -6.81 -0.73
CA THR A 129 5.49 -5.95 -1.89
C THR A 129 6.22 -6.48 -3.13
N LEU A 130 7.51 -6.82 -2.99
CA LEU A 130 8.30 -7.40 -4.09
C LEU A 130 7.75 -8.75 -4.54
N SER A 131 7.26 -9.58 -3.61
CA SER A 131 6.62 -10.85 -3.96
C SER A 131 5.31 -10.67 -4.73
N GLY A 132 4.65 -9.52 -4.61
CA GLY A 132 3.44 -9.16 -5.35
C GLY A 132 3.64 -9.17 -6.86
N PHE A 133 4.79 -8.68 -7.34
CA PHE A 133 5.14 -8.70 -8.77
C PHE A 133 5.29 -10.11 -9.35
N PHE A 134 5.56 -11.10 -8.50
CA PHE A 134 5.74 -12.50 -8.90
C PHE A 134 4.55 -13.39 -8.54
N THR A 135 3.52 -12.86 -7.89
CA THR A 135 2.38 -13.66 -7.42
C THR A 135 1.20 -13.53 -8.38
N GLY A 136 0.74 -14.66 -8.94
CA GLY A 136 -0.44 -14.68 -9.80
C GLY A 136 -1.71 -14.24 -9.06
N TYR A 137 -2.66 -13.63 -9.76
CA TYR A 137 -3.96 -13.24 -9.22
C TYR A 137 -5.08 -14.14 -9.77
N SER A 138 -6.13 -14.30 -8.97
CA SER A 138 -7.34 -15.04 -9.35
C SER A 138 -8.48 -14.06 -9.61
N TRP A 139 -9.25 -14.30 -10.65
CA TRP A 139 -10.47 -13.56 -10.97
C TRP A 139 -11.61 -14.54 -11.25
N VAL A 140 -12.84 -14.12 -10.98
CA VAL A 140 -14.05 -14.92 -11.22
C VAL A 140 -14.58 -14.53 -12.59
N GLY A 141 -14.72 -15.51 -13.49
CA GLY A 141 -15.31 -15.32 -14.81
C GLY A 141 -16.81 -15.11 -14.75
N GLU A 142 -17.40 -14.68 -15.88
CA GLU A 142 -18.85 -14.55 -16.02
C GLU A 142 -19.58 -15.88 -15.82
N ASP A 143 -18.89 -17.00 -16.07
CA ASP A 143 -19.36 -18.37 -15.85
C ASP A 143 -19.23 -18.83 -14.38
N GLY A 144 -18.73 -17.95 -13.49
CA GLY A 144 -18.45 -18.28 -12.10
C GLY A 144 -17.17 -19.12 -11.90
N SER A 145 -16.40 -19.41 -12.97
CA SER A 145 -15.15 -20.14 -12.86
C SER A 145 -14.04 -19.25 -12.28
N VAL A 146 -13.19 -19.82 -11.43
CA VAL A 146 -12.03 -19.10 -10.88
C VAL A 146 -10.85 -19.30 -11.82
N ASN A 147 -10.53 -18.26 -12.58
CA ASN A 147 -9.39 -18.24 -13.50
C ASN A 147 -8.16 -17.65 -12.81
N VAL A 148 -6.98 -18.18 -13.11
CA VAL A 148 -5.71 -17.73 -12.52
C VAL A 148 -4.81 -17.21 -13.63
N GLU A 149 -4.43 -15.93 -13.56
CA GLU A 149 -3.48 -15.33 -14.50
C GLU A 149 -2.05 -15.56 -14.01
N LEU A 150 -1.21 -16.12 -14.89
CA LEU A 150 0.18 -16.46 -14.61
C LEU A 150 1.16 -15.73 -15.53
N HIS A 151 0.68 -14.84 -16.42
CA HIS A 151 1.55 -14.04 -17.28
C HIS A 151 2.18 -12.90 -16.49
N LEU A 152 3.51 -12.92 -16.34
CA LEU A 152 4.27 -11.98 -15.52
C LEU A 152 4.01 -10.50 -15.88
N VAL A 153 3.94 -10.17 -17.18
CA VAL A 153 3.70 -8.79 -17.64
C VAL A 153 2.33 -8.28 -17.18
N LYS A 154 1.29 -9.12 -17.30
CA LYS A 154 -0.06 -8.77 -16.85
C LYS A 154 -0.14 -8.66 -15.33
N ILE A 155 0.51 -9.57 -14.60
CA ILE A 155 0.60 -9.54 -13.13
C ILE A 155 1.26 -8.23 -12.69
N ALA A 156 2.43 -7.91 -13.23
CA ALA A 156 3.17 -6.71 -12.87
C ALA A 156 2.36 -5.44 -13.16
N TRP A 157 1.72 -5.36 -14.33
CA TRP A 157 0.87 -4.22 -14.69
C TRP A 157 -0.35 -4.06 -13.76
N HIS A 158 -1.04 -5.18 -13.48
CA HIS A 158 -2.18 -5.19 -12.56
C HIS A 158 -1.76 -4.75 -11.15
N TYR A 159 -0.65 -5.28 -10.63
CA TYR A 159 -0.13 -4.91 -9.31
C TYR A 159 0.31 -3.45 -9.23
N LEU A 160 1.04 -2.97 -10.26
CA LEU A 160 1.56 -1.60 -10.34
C LEU A 160 0.45 -0.55 -10.29
N THR A 161 -0.70 -0.83 -10.90
CA THR A 161 -1.81 0.11 -11.03
C THR A 161 -2.76 0.09 -9.82
N HIS A 162 -2.86 -1.02 -9.09
CA HIS A 162 -3.88 -1.18 -8.03
C HIS A 162 -3.30 -1.07 -6.62
N SER A 163 -2.26 -1.85 -6.30
CA SER A 163 -1.79 -2.01 -4.91
C SER A 163 -0.42 -1.37 -4.67
N PHE A 164 0.43 -1.31 -5.69
CA PHE A 164 1.80 -0.83 -5.55
C PHE A 164 1.93 0.58 -4.96
N PRO A 165 1.13 1.60 -5.32
CA PRO A 165 1.32 2.94 -4.76
C PRO A 165 1.16 2.98 -3.25
N LEU A 166 0.16 2.27 -2.71
CA LEU A 166 -0.08 2.17 -1.28
C LEU A 166 1.00 1.33 -0.58
N ASP A 167 1.38 0.20 -1.19
CA ASP A 167 2.41 -0.68 -0.65
C ASP A 167 3.78 0.00 -0.63
N ALA A 168 4.13 0.75 -1.68
CA ALA A 168 5.37 1.50 -1.77
C ALA A 168 5.40 2.66 -0.76
N ALA A 169 4.32 3.44 -0.66
CA ALA A 169 4.23 4.54 0.30
C ALA A 169 4.35 4.05 1.75
N THR A 170 3.77 2.90 2.05
CA THR A 170 3.83 2.33 3.39
C THR A 170 5.13 1.59 3.68
N SER A 171 5.88 1.10 2.68
CA SER A 171 7.11 0.30 2.87
C SER A 171 8.37 1.12 3.17
N LEU A 172 8.26 2.45 3.30
CA LEU A 172 9.41 3.31 3.57
C LEU A 172 10.01 3.05 4.97
N PRO A 173 11.34 2.90 5.11
CA PRO A 173 12.00 2.65 6.39
C PRO A 173 12.14 3.93 7.23
N VAL A 174 11.01 4.49 7.68
CA VAL A 174 10.93 5.79 8.39
C VAL A 174 11.88 5.85 9.59
N GLN A 175 11.98 4.78 10.38
CA GLN A 175 12.83 4.74 11.59
C GLN A 175 14.32 4.86 11.28
N VAL A 176 14.78 4.29 10.17
CA VAL A 176 16.17 4.45 9.71
C VAL A 176 16.41 5.92 9.30
N GLY A 177 15.43 6.54 8.65
CA GLY A 177 15.47 7.97 8.32
C GLY A 177 15.55 8.87 9.56
N ILE A 178 14.79 8.57 10.62
CA ILE A 178 14.81 9.32 11.88
C ILE A 178 16.18 9.26 12.56
N VAL A 179 16.86 8.11 12.51
CA VAL A 179 18.20 7.94 13.10
C VAL A 179 19.28 8.61 12.23
N ALA A 180 19.10 8.60 10.90
CA ALA A 180 20.09 9.13 9.97
C ALA A 180 20.04 10.66 9.83
N LEU A 181 18.87 11.28 10.01
CA LEU A 181 18.72 12.73 9.92
C LEU A 181 18.93 13.42 11.28
N PRO A 182 19.62 14.57 11.31
CA PRO A 182 19.77 15.33 12.54
C PRO A 182 18.41 15.88 13.01
N ALA A 183 18.26 16.04 14.33
CA ALA A 183 16.96 16.32 14.96
C ALA A 183 16.30 17.64 14.49
N ASP A 184 17.09 18.57 13.99
CA ASP A 184 16.69 19.90 13.54
C ASP A 184 16.13 19.94 12.10
N GLN A 185 16.29 18.88 11.30
CA GLN A 185 15.87 18.85 9.90
C GLN A 185 14.95 17.66 9.57
N GLY A 186 13.75 17.94 9.06
CA GLY A 186 12.85 16.92 8.49
C GLY A 186 12.02 16.12 9.50
N SER A 187 11.91 16.57 10.75
CA SER A 187 11.15 15.88 11.80
C SER A 187 9.66 15.72 11.44
N GLN A 188 9.02 16.76 10.92
CA GLN A 188 7.58 16.76 10.60
C GLN A 188 7.23 15.79 9.47
N PHE A 189 7.99 15.78 8.37
CA PHE A 189 7.72 14.87 7.24
C PHE A 189 7.90 13.40 7.64
N LEU A 190 8.96 13.10 8.41
CA LEU A 190 9.17 11.75 8.93
C LEU A 190 8.09 11.33 9.94
N ARG A 191 7.60 12.25 10.78
CA ARG A 191 6.47 12.00 11.69
C ARG A 191 5.19 11.69 10.89
N LEU A 192 4.89 12.49 9.85
CA LEU A 192 3.75 12.25 8.97
C LEU A 192 3.88 10.92 8.22
N ALA A 193 5.08 10.57 7.77
CA ALA A 193 5.35 9.26 7.17
C ALA A 193 5.13 8.11 8.17
N GLY A 194 5.44 8.31 9.46
CA GLY A 194 5.11 7.39 10.55
C GLY A 194 3.61 7.17 10.70
N PHE A 195 2.80 8.24 10.64
CA PHE A 195 1.33 8.11 10.62
C PHE A 195 0.81 7.46 9.34
N LEU A 196 1.43 7.74 8.19
CA LEU A 196 1.06 7.13 6.91
C LEU A 196 1.26 5.60 6.94
N LYS A 197 2.25 5.08 7.68
CA LYS A 197 2.37 3.64 7.94
C LYS A 197 1.15 3.04 8.64
N GLY A 198 0.34 3.86 9.32
CA GLY A 198 -0.94 3.45 9.88
C GLY A 198 -1.94 2.93 8.85
N SER A 199 -1.84 3.37 7.59
CA SER A 199 -2.67 2.83 6.49
C SER A 199 -2.43 1.33 6.23
N ARG A 200 -1.34 0.74 6.75
CA ARG A 200 -1.13 -0.72 6.78
C ARG A 200 -2.26 -1.46 7.51
N ALA A 201 -3.03 -0.77 8.37
CA ALA A 201 -4.21 -1.33 9.01
C ALA A 201 -5.23 -1.83 7.96
N PHE A 202 -5.42 -1.13 6.85
CA PHE A 202 -6.31 -1.59 5.78
C PHE A 202 -5.86 -2.93 5.17
N GLN A 203 -4.54 -3.17 5.10
CA GLN A 203 -4.01 -4.46 4.63
C GLN A 203 -4.29 -5.58 5.63
N VAL A 204 -4.09 -5.32 6.93
CA VAL A 204 -4.46 -6.25 8.01
C VAL A 204 -5.96 -6.55 7.97
N HIS A 205 -6.79 -5.54 7.73
CA HIS A 205 -8.23 -5.69 7.58
C HIS A 205 -8.61 -6.60 6.41
N ALA A 206 -8.01 -6.36 5.24
CA ALA A 206 -8.27 -7.14 4.03
C ALA A 206 -7.88 -8.62 4.23
N GLU A 207 -6.72 -8.89 4.83
CA GLU A 207 -6.28 -10.26 5.09
C GLU A 207 -7.04 -10.94 6.22
N ALA A 208 -7.40 -10.20 7.28
CA ALA A 208 -8.27 -10.72 8.33
C ALA A 208 -9.64 -11.13 7.75
N ASN A 209 -10.24 -10.30 6.88
CA ASN A 209 -11.46 -10.66 6.15
C ASN A 209 -11.31 -11.95 5.34
N ARG A 210 -10.17 -12.10 4.64
CA ARG A 210 -9.91 -13.26 3.81
C ARG A 210 -9.77 -14.55 4.63
N ILE A 211 -9.04 -14.49 5.73
CA ILE A 211 -8.86 -15.63 6.65
C ILE A 211 -10.19 -16.01 7.28
N LEU A 212 -10.93 -15.03 7.79
CA LEU A 212 -12.21 -15.25 8.45
C LEU A 212 -13.31 -15.72 7.49
N GLY A 213 -13.32 -15.20 6.26
CA GLY A 213 -14.26 -15.65 5.22
C GLY A 213 -13.99 -17.07 4.74
N SER A 214 -12.74 -17.55 4.85
CA SER A 214 -12.37 -18.94 4.50
C SER A 214 -12.63 -19.95 5.62
N ALA A 215 -12.76 -19.49 6.86
CA ALA A 215 -13.07 -20.33 7.98
C ALA A 215 -14.59 -20.36 8.15
N GLU A 216 -15.21 -21.54 8.18
CA GLU A 216 -16.64 -21.72 8.57
C GLU A 216 -16.93 -21.25 10.01
N VAL A 217 -15.96 -20.62 10.67
CA VAL A 217 -16.05 -20.01 11.99
C VAL A 217 -16.80 -18.68 11.89
N GLN A 218 -18.05 -18.72 11.43
CA GLN A 218 -19.02 -17.63 11.58
C GLN A 218 -19.60 -17.62 13.01
N GLY A 219 -18.73 -17.71 14.01
CA GLY A 219 -19.13 -17.55 15.41
C GLY A 219 -19.32 -16.07 15.73
N GLY A 220 -20.40 -15.72 16.43
CA GLY A 220 -20.65 -14.34 16.88
C GLY A 220 -19.47 -13.75 17.66
N ALA A 221 -18.73 -14.57 18.42
CA ALA A 221 -17.55 -14.17 19.17
C ALA A 221 -16.43 -13.59 18.29
N VAL A 222 -16.18 -14.15 17.10
CA VAL A 222 -15.13 -13.67 16.19
C VAL A 222 -15.47 -12.29 15.64
N GLY A 223 -16.75 -12.07 15.33
CA GLY A 223 -17.27 -10.76 14.93
C GLY A 223 -17.06 -9.71 16.03
N THR A 224 -17.42 -10.04 17.27
CA THR A 224 -17.24 -9.15 18.43
C THR A 224 -15.77 -8.81 18.68
N VAL A 225 -14.88 -9.82 18.70
CA VAL A 225 -13.42 -9.60 18.89
C VAL A 225 -12.87 -8.68 17.80
N ARG A 226 -13.33 -8.84 16.56
CA ARG A 226 -12.92 -7.99 15.45
C ARG A 226 -13.34 -6.54 15.66
N VAL A 227 -14.59 -6.28 16.02
CA VAL A 227 -15.10 -4.92 16.27
C VAL A 227 -14.31 -4.27 17.41
N ILE A 228 -14.11 -4.99 18.51
CA ILE A 228 -13.32 -4.49 19.66
C ILE A 228 -11.88 -4.16 19.23
N THR A 229 -11.24 -5.03 18.44
CA THR A 229 -9.88 -4.80 17.95
C THR A 229 -9.79 -3.54 17.09
N TRP A 230 -10.75 -3.34 16.18
CA TRP A 230 -10.78 -2.13 15.32
C TRP A 230 -11.08 -0.87 16.11
N MET A 231 -11.96 -0.94 17.11
CA MET A 231 -12.27 0.17 18.00
C MET A 231 -11.04 0.56 18.83
N ALA A 232 -10.36 -0.41 19.44
CA ALA A 232 -9.15 -0.17 20.21
C ALA A 232 -8.03 0.44 19.35
N LEU A 233 -7.87 -0.05 18.11
CA LEU A 233 -6.92 0.53 17.17
C LEU A 233 -7.33 1.97 16.80
N GLY A 234 -8.61 2.23 16.55
CA GLY A 234 -9.13 3.58 16.30
C GLY A 234 -8.83 4.57 17.43
N CYS A 235 -9.11 4.19 18.67
CA CYS A 235 -8.78 4.99 19.86
C CYS A 235 -7.26 5.23 19.97
N HIS A 236 -6.44 4.21 19.71
CA HIS A 236 -4.98 4.36 19.70
C HIS A 236 -4.49 5.39 18.67
N PHE A 237 -5.01 5.32 17.43
CA PHE A 237 -4.68 6.29 16.38
C PHE A 237 -5.14 7.70 16.74
N ALA A 238 -6.37 7.84 17.25
CA ALA A 238 -6.92 9.12 17.69
C ALA A 238 -6.09 9.72 18.83
N ALA A 239 -5.70 8.93 19.83
CA ALA A 239 -4.85 9.37 20.93
C ALA A 239 -3.49 9.88 20.45
N CYS A 240 -2.83 9.11 19.57
CA CYS A 240 -1.52 9.49 19.02
C CYS A 240 -1.62 10.75 18.16
N ALA A 241 -2.66 10.87 17.32
CA ALA A 241 -2.89 12.03 16.47
C ALA A 241 -3.26 13.29 17.29
N TRP A 242 -4.10 13.14 18.32
CA TRP A 242 -4.46 14.21 19.24
C TRP A 242 -3.21 14.74 19.96
N PHE A 243 -2.40 13.83 20.52
CA PHE A 243 -1.17 14.25 21.23
C PHE A 243 -0.18 14.92 20.30
N TRP A 244 -0.03 14.43 19.07
CA TRP A 244 0.78 15.10 18.05
C TRP A 244 0.28 16.52 17.76
N ALA A 245 -1.03 16.69 17.56
CA ALA A 245 -1.63 17.98 17.28
C ALA A 245 -1.46 18.96 18.44
N VAL A 246 -1.63 18.51 19.70
CA VAL A 246 -1.40 19.34 20.89
C VAL A 246 0.05 19.81 20.94
N ARG A 247 1.02 18.91 20.74
CA ARG A 247 2.44 19.29 20.76
C ARG A 247 2.79 20.29 19.66
N GLU A 248 2.34 20.04 18.43
CA GLU A 248 2.60 20.94 17.31
C GLU A 248 1.95 22.31 17.54
N SER A 249 0.77 22.32 18.17
CA SER A 249 0.11 23.55 18.57
C SER A 249 0.89 24.30 19.64
N ASP A 250 1.52 23.63 20.60
CA ASP A 250 2.35 24.28 21.62
C ASP A 250 3.61 24.93 21.02
N GLU A 251 4.25 24.29 20.03
CA GLU A 251 5.39 24.88 19.31
C GLU A 251 4.99 26.18 18.56
N VAL A 252 3.72 26.29 18.14
CA VAL A 252 3.19 27.46 17.40
C VAL A 252 2.54 28.50 18.34
N LEU A 253 1.97 28.06 19.47
CA LEU A 253 1.11 28.83 20.37
C LEU A 253 1.82 29.35 21.63
N GLU A 254 3.15 29.50 21.65
CA GLU A 254 3.83 30.41 22.60
C GLU A 254 3.21 31.86 22.58
N SER A 255 2.29 32.14 21.66
CA SER A 255 1.58 33.41 21.47
C SER A 255 0.08 33.46 21.85
N TYR A 256 -0.58 32.37 22.28
CA TYR A 256 -2.04 32.38 22.56
C TYR A 256 -2.42 32.00 24.01
N PRO A 257 -3.50 32.62 24.55
CA PRO A 257 -3.91 32.44 25.94
C PRO A 257 -4.38 31.02 26.23
N GLU A 258 -4.06 30.57 27.45
CA GLU A 258 -4.40 29.26 28.00
C GLU A 258 -5.90 28.96 27.85
N ASP A 259 -6.23 28.00 26.99
CA ASP A 259 -7.59 27.45 26.95
C ASP A 259 -7.69 26.39 28.07
N PRO A 260 -8.41 26.65 29.18
CA PRO A 260 -8.40 25.80 30.37
C PRO A 260 -9.06 24.43 30.15
N GLN A 261 -9.73 24.23 29.01
CA GLN A 261 -10.37 22.96 28.66
C GLN A 261 -9.39 21.93 28.09
N LEU A 262 -8.21 22.33 27.58
CA LEU A 262 -7.37 21.42 26.80
C LEU A 262 -6.38 20.60 27.66
N CYS A 263 -6.00 21.08 28.84
CA CYS A 263 -5.31 20.35 29.91
C CYS A 263 -5.15 21.29 31.10
N VAL A 264 -5.71 20.94 32.27
CA VAL A 264 -5.71 21.79 33.47
C VAL A 264 -4.30 22.09 34.00
N ASP A 265 -3.27 21.37 33.54
CA ASP A 265 -1.86 21.68 33.82
C ASP A 265 -0.94 21.21 32.68
N ARG A 266 -0.67 22.06 31.69
CA ARG A 266 0.28 21.74 30.59
C ARG A 266 1.68 21.43 31.12
N GLY A 267 2.11 22.12 32.18
CA GLY A 267 3.40 21.90 32.83
C GLY A 267 3.53 20.53 33.49
N LEU A 268 2.44 19.95 34.01
CA LEU A 268 2.46 18.59 34.54
C LEU A 268 2.56 17.57 33.40
N LEU A 269 1.83 17.76 32.31
CA LEU A 269 1.87 16.86 31.15
C LEU A 269 3.26 16.87 30.48
N ALA A 270 3.89 18.04 30.39
CA ALA A 270 5.25 18.20 29.87
C ALA A 270 6.33 17.53 30.73
N ASN A 271 6.09 17.31 32.03
CA ASN A 271 7.03 16.60 32.90
C ASN A 271 6.64 15.14 33.18
N ALA A 272 5.44 14.72 32.76
CA ALA A 272 4.94 13.37 32.94
C ALA A 272 5.71 12.35 32.08
N THR A 273 5.68 11.08 32.49
CA THR A 273 6.28 10.00 31.71
C THR A 273 5.51 9.78 30.41
N ASP A 274 6.15 9.21 29.38
CA ASP A 274 5.47 8.90 28.11
C ASP A 274 4.24 8.00 28.30
N SER A 275 4.26 7.13 29.32
CA SER A 275 3.12 6.28 29.68
C SER A 275 1.95 7.10 30.21
N ASP A 276 2.20 8.06 31.10
CA ASP A 276 1.16 8.93 31.66
C ASP A 276 0.54 9.83 30.58
N ARG A 277 1.38 10.38 29.70
CA ARG A 277 0.93 11.17 28.54
C ARG A 277 0.06 10.33 27.61
N TYR A 278 0.47 9.08 27.34
CA TYR A 278 -0.30 8.15 26.52
C TYR A 278 -1.64 7.80 27.15
N LEU A 279 -1.69 7.49 28.45
CA LEU A 279 -2.93 7.20 29.17
C LEU A 279 -3.87 8.42 29.19
N CYS A 280 -3.32 9.63 29.35
CA CYS A 280 -4.10 10.87 29.26
C CYS A 280 -4.71 11.04 27.86
N ALA A 281 -3.91 10.90 26.80
CA ALA A 281 -4.40 10.99 25.42
C ALA A 281 -5.46 9.91 25.11
N LEU A 282 -5.28 8.70 25.65
CA LEU A 282 -6.24 7.61 25.49
C LEU A 282 -7.55 7.90 26.25
N TYR A 283 -7.48 8.44 27.47
CA TYR A 283 -8.65 8.84 28.25
C TYR A 283 -9.51 9.89 27.52
N TRP A 284 -8.88 10.82 26.81
CA TRP A 284 -9.60 11.85 26.05
C TRP A 284 -10.25 11.35 24.76
N THR A 285 -9.78 10.23 24.22
CA THR A 285 -10.21 9.72 22.90
C THR A 285 -11.08 8.46 22.97
N ALA A 286 -11.17 7.83 24.14
CA ALA A 286 -12.05 6.70 24.44
C ALA A 286 -13.43 7.18 24.91
#